data_AF-A0A1M5BV35-F1
#
_entry.id   AF-A0A1M5BV35-F1
#
_cell.length_a   1.000
_cell.length_b   1.000
_cell.length_c   1.000
_cell.angle_alpha   90.00
_cell.angle_beta   90.00
_cell.angle_gamma   90.00
#
_symmetry.space_group_name_H-M   'P 1'
#
loop_
_entity.id
_entity.type
_entity.pdbx_description
1 polymer ?
#
loop_
_entity_poly.entity_id
_entity_poly.type
_entity_poly.pdbx_seq_one_letter_code
_entity_poly.pdbx_strand_id
1 'polypeptide(L)' 'MANVIIKSSERQERTNRVLRDFGHNSSTANKQTREYAECIAQRSHEVIKKAEGLKR' A
#
# COMPACT_ATOMS: atom_id res chain seq x y z
N MET A 1 -12.19 -6.51 23.24
CA MET A 1 -11.39 -7.34 22.32
C MET A 1 -11.07 -6.50 21.08
N ALA A 2 -9.95 -5.77 21.12
CA ALA A 2 -9.55 -4.88 20.03
C ALA A 2 -8.86 -5.70 18.94
N ASN A 3 -9.65 -6.23 17.99
CA ASN A 3 -9.09 -6.95 16.86
C ASN A 3 -8.28 -5.96 16.00
N VAL A 4 -7.04 -6.34 15.73
CA VAL A 4 -6.00 -5.61 15.00
C VAL A 4 -6.41 -5.44 13.53
N ILE A 5 -7.38 -4.57 13.24
CA ILE A 5 -7.90 -4.31 11.88
C ILE A 5 -7.15 -3.14 11.21
N ILE A 6 -6.56 -2.26 12.02
CA ILE A 6 -5.95 -0.99 11.57
C ILE A 6 -4.79 -1.21 10.58
N LYS A 7 -3.94 -2.22 10.80
CA LYS A 7 -2.80 -2.51 9.90
C LYS A 7 -3.20 -3.05 8.53
N SER A 8 -4.34 -3.75 8.45
CA SER A 8 -4.86 -4.27 7.18
C SER A 8 -5.47 -3.15 6.35
N SER A 9 -6.27 -2.28 6.98
CA SER A 9 -6.91 -1.14 6.32
C SER A 9 -5.89 -0.17 5.71
N GLU A 10 -4.85 0.19 6.46
CA GLU A 10 -3.81 1.12 5.99
C GLU A 10 -2.99 0.53 4.83
N ARG A 11 -2.70 -0.78 4.88
CA ARG A 11 -2.06 -1.50 3.77
C ARG A 11 -2.96 -1.49 2.54
N GLN A 12 -4.24 -1.81 2.71
CA GLN A 12 -5.22 -1.83 1.62
C GLN A 12 -5.40 -0.44 0.99
N GLU A 13 -5.44 0.62 1.79
CA GLU A 13 -5.50 2.00 1.30
C GLU A 13 -4.26 2.39 0.49
N ARG A 14 -3.06 2.00 0.93
CA ARG A 14 -1.84 2.25 0.15
C ARG A 14 -1.84 1.49 -1.18
N THR A 15 -2.25 0.23 -1.17
CA THR A 15 -2.38 -0.58 -2.39
C THR A 15 -3.39 0.03 -3.34
N ASN A 16 -4.54 0.48 -2.84
CA ASN A 16 -5.56 1.14 -3.65
C ASN A 16 -5.08 2.46 -4.25
N ARG A 17 -4.28 3.23 -3.50
CA ARG A 17 -3.62 4.44 -4.02
C ARG A 17 -2.69 4.10 -5.18
N VAL A 18 -1.81 3.11 -5.00
CA VAL A 18 -0.92 2.64 -6.06
C VAL A 18 -1.71 2.19 -7.28
N LEU A 19 -2.75 1.37 -7.10
CA LEU A 19 -3.61 0.94 -8.22
C LEU A 19 -4.18 2.13 -8.99
N ARG A 20 -4.70 3.15 -8.26
CA ARG A 20 -5.24 4.37 -8.86
C ARG A 20 -4.16 5.16 -9.61
N ASP A 21 -2.96 5.29 -9.06
CA ASP A 21 -1.84 6.01 -9.68
C ASP A 21 -1.40 5.36 -11.00
N PHE A 22 -1.50 4.04 -11.10
CA PHE A 22 -1.25 3.29 -12.32
C PHE A 22 -2.49 3.14 -13.24
N GLY A 23 -3.60 3.83 -12.92
CA GLY A 23 -4.82 3.83 -13.74
C GLY A 23 -5.69 2.57 -13.62
N HIS A 24 -5.44 1.74 -12.60
CA HIS A 24 -6.22 0.53 -12.34
C HIS A 24 -7.34 0.77 -11.33
N ASN A 25 -8.51 0.22 -11.62
CA ASN A 25 -9.61 0.17 -10.66
C ASN A 25 -9.38 -0.96 -9.65
N SER A 26 -9.35 -0.64 -8.36
CA SER A 26 -9.08 -1.59 -7.28
C SER A 26 -10.07 -2.75 -7.20
N SER A 27 -11.32 -2.52 -7.62
CA SER A 27 -12.39 -3.53 -7.63
C SER A 27 -12.24 -4.52 -8.78
N THR A 28 -11.70 -4.11 -9.92
CA THR A 28 -11.58 -4.93 -11.14
C THR A 28 -10.16 -5.38 -11.45
N ALA A 29 -9.16 -4.91 -10.70
CA ALA A 29 -7.77 -5.33 -10.87
C ALA A 29 -7.62 -6.84 -10.72
N ASN A 30 -6.86 -7.45 -11.64
CA ASN A 30 -6.55 -8.87 -11.58
C ASN A 30 -5.59 -9.15 -10.39
N LYS A 31 -5.43 -10.44 -10.04
CA LYS A 31 -4.60 -10.84 -8.90
C LYS A 31 -3.16 -10.35 -9.02
N GLN A 32 -2.55 -10.47 -10.20
CA GLN A 32 -1.16 -10.07 -10.43
C GLN A 32 -0.96 -8.56 -10.26
N THR A 33 -1.88 -7.74 -10.77
CA THR A 33 -1.86 -6.28 -10.62
C THR A 33 -2.01 -5.87 -9.17
N ARG A 34 -2.85 -6.58 -8.38
CA ARG A 34 -2.96 -6.35 -6.94
C ARG A 34 -1.66 -6.68 -6.20
N GLU A 35 -1.05 -7.83 -6.47
CA GLU A 35 0.21 -8.24 -5.85
C GLU A 35 1.35 -7.26 -6.18
N TYR A 36 1.41 -6.79 -7.42
CA TYR A 36 2.36 -5.76 -7.85
C TYR A 36 2.15 -4.45 -7.09
N ALA A 37 0.91 -3.98 -7.02
CA ALA A 37 0.56 -2.76 -6.30
C ALA A 37 0.85 -2.86 -4.80
N GLU A 38 0.63 -4.03 -4.18
CA GLU A 38 0.99 -4.28 -2.78
C GLU A 38 2.50 -4.18 -2.57
N CYS A 39 3.30 -4.77 -3.46
CA CYS A 39 4.75 -4.74 -3.38
C CYS A 39 5.30 -3.32 -3.48
N ILE A 40 4.77 -2.52 -4.42
CA ILE A 40 5.13 -1.10 -4.56
C ILE A 40 4.69 -0.32 -3.32
N ALA A 41 3.44 -0.48 -2.87
CA ALA A 41 2.91 0.21 -1.70
C ALA A 41 3.77 -0.04 -0.46
N GLN A 42 4.20 -1.29 -0.26
CA GLN A 42 5.07 -1.65 0.85
C GLN A 42 6.46 -1.03 0.72
N ARG A 43 7.13 -1.18 -0.42
CA ARG A 43 8.48 -0.63 -0.64
C ARG A 43 8.49 0.89 -0.53
N SER A 44 7.52 1.58 -1.12
CA SER A 44 7.39 3.03 -1.02
C SER A 44 7.20 3.48 0.44
N HIS A 45 6.37 2.76 1.21
CA HIS A 45 6.18 3.07 2.62
C HIS A 45 7.47 2.90 3.44
N GLU A 46 8.21 1.81 3.20
CA GLU A 46 9.51 1.57 3.86
C GLU A 46 10.54 2.66 3.53
N VAL A 47 10.61 3.09 2.27
CA VAL A 47 11.51 4.17 1.82
C VAL A 47 11.12 5.51 2.44
N ILE A 48 9.85 5.88 2.44
CA ILE A 48 9.36 7.12 3.06
C ILE A 48 9.67 7.12 4.55
N LYS A 49 9.35 6.02 5.26
CA LYS A 49 9.63 5.88 6.69
C LYS A 49 11.13 5.98 6.99
N LYS A 50 11.98 5.39 6.15
CA LYS A 50 13.43 5.50 6.27
C LYS A 50 13.91 6.94 6.04
N ALA A 51 13.38 7.62 5.04
CA ALA A 51 13.69 9.02 4.76
C ALA A 51 13.25 9.96 5.88
N GLU A 52 12.08 9.74 6.49
CA GLU A 52 11.61 10.50 7.66
C GLU A 52 12.47 10.24 8.90
N GLY A 53 12.96 9.01 9.09
CA GLY A 53 13.90 8.68 10.17
C GLY A 53 15.30 9.27 9.99
N LEU A 54 15.74 9.47 8.74
CA LEU A 54 17.02 10.10 8.38
C LEU A 54 17.00 11.63 8.50
N LYS A 55 15.82 12.26 8.62
CA LYS A 55 15.67 13.72 8.81
C LYS A 55 15.82 14.17 10.27
N ARG A 56 16.30 13.30 11.17
CA ARG A 56 16.52 13.60 12.59
C ARG A 56 18.00 13.72 12.93
#